data_AF-A0A4Q9M6S8-F1
#
_entry.id   AF-A0A4Q9M6S8-F1
#
_cell.length_a   1.000
_cell.length_b   1.000
_cell.length_c   1.000
_cell.angle_alpha   90.00
_cell.angle_beta   90.00
_cell.angle_gamma   90.00
#
_symmetry.space_group_name_H-M   'P 1'
#
loop_
_entity.id
_entity.type
_entity.pdbx_description
1 polymer ?
#
loop_
_entity_poly.entity_id
_entity_poly.type
_entity_poly.pdbx_seq_one_letter_code
_entity_poly.pdbx_strand_id
1 'polypeptide(L)' 'MSARLTSAHTGSYLAQKLSGTVIDFHIEKKLHGVTVDNAENNTTMVKAIPLHIPEY' A
#
# COMPACT_ATOMS: atom_id res chain seq x y z
N MET A 1 5.08 14.86 -3.05
CA MET A 1 4.68 14.30 -1.73
C MET A 1 5.82 13.49 -1.15
N SER A 2 6.07 13.55 0.15
CA SER A 2 7.05 12.69 0.84
C SER A 2 6.34 11.48 1.43
N ALA A 3 6.74 10.26 1.04
CA ALA A 3 6.22 8.99 1.55
C ALA A 3 6.74 8.68 2.97
N ARG A 4 6.73 9.67 3.86
CA ARG A 4 7.26 9.55 5.21
C ARG A 4 6.24 8.85 6.11
N LEU A 5 6.66 7.73 6.69
CA LEU A 5 5.91 7.02 7.72
C LEU A 5 6.10 7.75 9.06
N THR A 6 5.00 8.07 9.73
CA THR A 6 4.99 8.88 10.97
C THR A 6 4.35 8.17 12.16
N SER A 7 3.94 6.91 11.98
CA SER A 7 3.25 6.10 12.97
C SER A 7 3.82 4.68 12.97
N ALA A 8 3.40 3.85 13.93
CA ALA A 8 3.76 2.43 13.98
C ALA A 8 3.40 1.75 12.65
N HIS A 9 4.30 0.88 12.16
CA HIS A 9 4.21 0.23 10.85
C HIS A 9 3.19 -0.92 10.87
N THR A 10 1.95 -0.63 11.25
CA THR A 10 0.85 -1.59 11.14
C THR A 10 0.54 -1.81 9.66
N GLY A 11 0.09 -3.02 9.31
CA GLY A 11 -0.22 -3.34 7.92
C GLY A 11 -1.29 -2.43 7.32
N SER A 12 -2.29 -2.03 8.12
CA SER A 12 -3.34 -1.10 7.72
C SER A 12 -2.81 0.31 7.43
N TYR A 13 -1.86 0.80 8.23
CA TYR A 13 -1.24 2.10 8.01
C TYR A 13 -0.40 2.11 6.73
N LEU A 14 0.38 1.04 6.50
CA LEU A 14 1.15 0.87 5.28
C LEU A 14 0.23 0.81 4.05
N ALA A 15 -0.89 0.08 4.13
CA ALA A 15 -1.86 -0.01 3.05
C ALA A 15 -2.48 1.35 2.69
N GLN A 16 -2.86 2.15 3.70
CA GLN A 16 -3.36 3.51 3.47
C GLN A 16 -2.31 4.40 2.79
N LYS A 17 -1.06 4.38 3.26
CA LYS A 17 0.01 5.21 2.69
C LYS A 17 0.37 4.81 1.27
N LEU A 18 0.46 3.51 1.00
CA LEU A 18 0.72 2.99 -0.33
C LEU A 18 -0.43 3.34 -1.28
N SER A 19 -1.68 3.10 -0.87
CA SER A 19 -2.84 3.40 -1.70
C SER A 19 -2.97 4.89 -1.99
N GLY A 20 -2.77 5.75 -0.99
CA GLY A 20 -2.73 7.20 -1.18
C GLY A 20 -1.66 7.62 -2.18
N THR A 21 -0.46 7.05 -2.07
CA THR A 21 0.62 7.31 -3.04
C THR A 21 0.22 6.87 -4.44
N VAL A 22 -0.33 5.67 -4.60
CA VAL A 22 -0.74 5.15 -5.92
C VAL A 22 -1.80 6.04 -6.57
N ILE A 23 -2.77 6.54 -5.79
CA ILE A 23 -3.81 7.47 -6.25
C ILE A 23 -3.22 8.84 -6.60
N ASP A 24 -2.36 9.40 -5.73
CA ASP A 24 -1.73 10.71 -5.95
C ASP A 24 -0.90 10.77 -7.24
N PHE A 25 -0.36 9.61 -7.66
CA PHE A 25 0.42 9.49 -8.90
C PHE A 25 -0.37 8.96 -10.09
N HIS A 26 -1.67 8.66 -9.95
CA HIS A 26 -2.53 8.09 -10.99
C HIS A 26 -1.93 6.82 -11.64
N ILE A 27 -1.36 5.93 -10.81
CA ILE A 27 -0.72 4.68 -11.25
C ILE A 27 -1.52 3.43 -10.86
N GLU A 28 -2.78 3.57 -10.48
CA GLU A 28 -3.67 2.47 -10.05
C GLU A 28 -3.70 1.35 -11.09
N LYS A 29 -3.86 1.71 -12.38
CA LYS A 29 -3.92 0.78 -13.52
C LYS A 29 -2.56 0.26 -13.99
N LYS A 30 -1.46 0.74 -13.39
CA LYS A 30 -0.08 0.37 -13.75
C LYS A 30 0.58 -0.50 -12.69
N LEU A 31 -0.10 -0.75 -11.57
CA LEU A 31 0.40 -1.58 -10.49
C LEU A 31 0.15 -3.05 -10.84
N HIS A 32 1.22 -3.81 -11.07
CA HIS A 32 1.14 -5.22 -11.49
C HIS A 32 1.32 -6.22 -10.34
N GLY A 33 1.85 -5.74 -9.22
CA GLY A 33 2.20 -6.54 -8.06
C GLY A 33 3.09 -5.75 -7.11
N VAL A 34 3.19 -6.24 -5.88
CA VAL A 34 4.00 -5.65 -4.81
C VAL A 34 4.90 -6.74 -4.25
N THR A 35 6.20 -6.47 -4.20
CA THR A 35 7.19 -7.35 -3.56
C THR A 35 7.52 -6.79 -2.19
N VAL A 36 7.45 -7.64 -1.17
CA VAL A 36 7.71 -7.31 0.23
C VAL A 36 8.56 -8.39 0.87
N ASP A 37 9.20 -8.07 1.99
CA ASP A 37 9.80 -9.09 2.85
C ASP A 37 8.71 -9.91 3.58
N ASN A 38 9.12 -10.94 4.33
CA ASN A 38 8.21 -11.84 5.04
C ASN A 38 7.69 -11.27 6.38
N ALA A 39 7.60 -9.94 6.54
CA ALA A 39 7.00 -9.35 7.73
C ALA A 39 5.46 -9.50 7.72
N GLU A 40 4.88 -9.83 8.87
CA GLU A 40 3.43 -10.01 9.03
C GLU A 40 2.63 -8.76 8.65
N ASN A 41 3.15 -7.58 8.99
CA ASN A 41 2.54 -6.30 8.62
C ASN A 41 2.47 -6.10 7.10
N ASN A 42 3.45 -6.61 6.35
CA ASN A 42 3.47 -6.53 4.89
C ASN A 42 2.45 -7.49 4.27
N THR A 43 2.24 -8.67 4.87
CA THR A 43 1.15 -9.57 4.48
C THR A 43 -0.22 -8.93 4.67
N THR A 44 -0.41 -8.25 5.81
CA THR A 44 -1.65 -7.51 6.09
C THR A 44 -1.85 -6.34 5.12
N MET A 45 -0.78 -5.62 4.78
CA MET A 45 -0.82 -4.55 3.80
C MET A 45 -1.31 -5.06 2.44
N VAL A 46 -0.72 -6.13 1.89
CA VAL A 46 -1.08 -6.67 0.57
C VAL A 46 -2.55 -7.07 0.50
N LYS A 47 -3.09 -7.66 1.57
CA LYS A 47 -4.52 -8.03 1.65
C LYS A 47 -5.46 -6.81 1.67
N ALA A 48 -4.99 -5.67 2.16
CA ALA A 48 -5.80 -4.45 2.27
C ALA A 48 -5.73 -3.57 1.02
N ILE A 49 -4.72 -3.71 0.15
CA ILE A 49 -4.58 -2.93 -1.08
C ILE A 49 -5.83 -3.02 -2.00
N PRO A 50 -6.41 -4.20 -2.28
CA PRO A 50 -7.60 -4.30 -3.15
C PRO A 50 -8.83 -3.55 -2.63
N LEU A 51 -8.91 -3.28 -1.32
CA LEU A 51 -10.00 -2.49 -0.73
C LEU A 51 -9.91 -1.01 -1.09
N HIS A 52 -8.72 -0.55 -1.47
CA HIS A 52 -8.42 0.84 -1.79
C HIS A 52 -8.17 1.06 -3.28
N ILE A 53 -7.79 -0.01 -4.00
CA ILE A 53 -7.55 -0.01 -5.45
C ILE A 53 -8.37 -1.17 -6.06
N PRO A 54 -9.58 -0.89 -6.57
CA PRO A 54 -10.53 -1.94 -6.99
C PRO A 54 -10.12 -2.73 -8.24
N GLU A 55 -9.04 -2.34 -8.94
CA GLU A 55 -8.51 -3.02 -10.14
C GLU A 55 -7.11 -3.65 -9.91
N TYR A 56 -6.73 -3.92 -8.66
CA TYR A 56 -5.46 -4.58 -8.31
C TYR A 56 -5.44 -6.06 -8.70
#